data_AF-A0A831PK00-F1
#
_entry.id   AF-A0A831PK00-F1
#
_cell.length_a   1.000
_cell.length_b   1.000
_cell.length_c   1.000
_cell.angle_alpha   90.00
_cell.angle_beta   90.00
_cell.angle_gamma   90.00
#
_symmetry.space_group_name_H-M   'P 1'
#
loop_
_entity.id
_entity.type
_entity.pdbx_description
1 polymer ?
#
loop_
_entity_poly.entity_id
_entity_poly.type
_entity_poly.pdbx_seq_one_letter_code
_entity_poly.pdbx_strand_id
1 'polypeptide(L)'
;MKNINRRKFIAGTAALSAFSILKPATVFGTSANSAIRMGIIGCGNRGTAVISDMVNHTSARIFAMADLFGYQLENARPRFNDLNLKNDGAKIDSSKIFRGSRAYLELINDPGVDAVLVSSPAYTHPDFLEAAVDSGKHVYCEKPVAPDVAGCKQVIR
;
A
#
# COMPACT_ATOMS: atom_id res chain seq x y z
N MET A 1 -52.05 25.48 25.58
CA MET A 1 -50.75 24.76 25.47
C MET A 1 -51.01 23.28 25.71
N LYS A 2 -50.68 22.38 24.76
CA LYS A 2 -50.93 20.93 24.92
C LYS A 2 -49.96 20.33 25.94
N ASN A 3 -50.49 19.75 27.01
CA ASN A 3 -49.71 19.08 28.06
C ASN A 3 -48.94 17.89 27.49
N ILE A 4 -47.61 18.01 27.40
CA ILE A 4 -46.72 16.90 27.06
C ILE A 4 -46.54 16.04 28.30
N ASN A 5 -47.09 14.84 28.27
CA ASN A 5 -46.96 13.86 29.35
C ASN A 5 -45.59 13.18 29.29
N ARG A 6 -44.89 13.06 30.44
CA ARG A 6 -43.58 12.40 30.57
C ARG A 6 -43.52 11.01 29.91
N ARG A 7 -44.61 10.23 29.94
CA ARG A 7 -44.67 8.93 29.24
C ARG A 7 -44.68 9.06 27.72
N LYS A 8 -45.36 10.07 27.17
CA LYS A 8 -45.37 10.34 25.72
C LYS A 8 -44.03 10.92 25.26
N PHE A 9 -43.37 11.69 26.12
CA PHE A 9 -42.01 12.17 25.87
C PHE A 9 -41.03 11.00 25.79
N ILE A 10 -40.94 10.15 26.82
CA ILE A 10 -40.03 8.99 26.84
C ILE A 10 -40.32 8.00 25.69
N ALA A 11 -41.60 7.75 25.39
CA ALA A 11 -41.99 6.93 24.24
C ALA A 11 -41.59 7.55 22.89
N GLY A 12 -41.60 8.89 22.77
CA GLY A 12 -41.14 9.61 21.58
C GLY A 12 -39.61 9.70 21.48
N THR A 13 -38.89 9.74 22.62
CA THR A 13 -37.42 9.80 22.65
C THR A 13 -36.79 8.45 22.31
N ALA A 14 -37.40 7.33 22.71
CA ALA A 14 -36.92 5.98 22.40
C ALA A 14 -36.87 5.68 20.89
N ALA A 15 -37.76 6.30 20.10
CA ALA A 15 -37.78 6.16 18.64
C ALA A 15 -36.66 6.94 17.94
N LEU A 16 -36.09 7.97 18.57
CA LEU A 16 -35.02 8.81 18.01
C LEU A 16 -33.61 8.36 18.45
N SER A 17 -33.47 7.67 19.58
CA SER A 17 -32.19 7.14 20.05
C SER A 17 -31.74 5.86 19.33
N ALA A 18 -32.61 5.23 18.53
CA ALA A 18 -32.32 3.95 17.87
C ALA A 18 -31.58 4.09 16.51
N PHE A 19 -31.35 5.31 16.00
CA PHE A 19 -30.93 5.52 14.61
C PHE A 19 -29.54 6.10 14.37
N SER A 20 -28.66 6.13 15.37
CA SER A 20 -27.24 6.38 15.13
C SER A 20 -26.40 5.12 15.26
N ILE A 21 -26.90 3.97 14.78
CA ILE A 21 -26.00 2.88 14.38
C ILE A 21 -25.32 3.34 13.09
N LEU A 22 -24.34 4.23 13.24
CA LEU A 22 -23.43 4.58 12.17
C LEU A 22 -22.70 3.29 11.77
N LYS A 23 -22.52 3.07 10.47
CA LYS A 23 -21.68 1.95 10.02
C LYS A 23 -20.31 2.11 10.69
N PRO A 24 -19.64 1.03 11.13
CA PRO A 24 -18.31 1.15 11.74
C PRO A 24 -17.32 1.97 10.88
N ALA A 25 -17.45 1.89 9.56
CA ALA A 25 -16.69 2.68 8.59
C ALA A 25 -16.92 4.21 8.65
N THR A 26 -17.97 4.67 9.33
CA THR A 26 -18.28 6.10 9.53
C THR A 26 -17.66 6.65 10.82
N VAL A 27 -17.23 5.76 11.74
CA VAL A 27 -16.61 6.12 13.03
C VAL A 27 -15.12 5.77 13.05
N PHE A 28 -14.75 4.68 12.39
CA PHE A 28 -13.37 4.29 12.14
C PHE A 28 -13.09 4.51 10.65
N GLY A 29 -12.13 5.37 10.33
CA GLY A 29 -11.81 5.76 8.95
C GLY A 29 -11.26 4.64 8.06
N THR A 30 -11.11 3.43 8.59
CA THR A 30 -10.56 2.25 7.90
C THR A 30 -11.62 1.15 7.78
N SER A 31 -11.91 0.74 6.55
CA SER A 31 -12.88 -0.31 6.21
C SER A 31 -12.33 -1.72 6.49
N ALA A 32 -13.21 -2.72 6.52
CA ALA A 32 -12.81 -4.12 6.42
C ALA A 32 -12.03 -4.32 5.10
N ASN A 33 -10.77 -4.76 5.18
CA ASN A 33 -9.74 -4.80 4.10
C ASN A 33 -8.91 -3.52 3.87
N SER A 34 -8.56 -2.78 4.93
CA SER A 34 -7.65 -1.61 4.87
C SER A 34 -6.15 -1.96 4.72
N ALA A 35 -5.82 -3.13 4.16
CA ALA A 35 -4.44 -3.54 3.94
C ALA A 35 -3.81 -2.73 2.80
N ILE A 36 -2.73 -2.00 3.08
CA ILE A 36 -1.99 -1.24 2.07
C ILE A 36 -1.44 -2.21 1.02
N ARG A 37 -1.79 -2.00 -0.25
CA ARG A 37 -1.33 -2.79 -1.39
C ARG A 37 0.04 -2.27 -1.84
N MET A 38 1.09 -2.91 -1.36
CA MET A 38 2.47 -2.54 -1.64
C MET A 38 2.92 -3.09 -2.99
N GLY A 39 3.50 -2.23 -3.82
CA GLY A 39 4.36 -2.62 -4.93
C GLY A 39 5.83 -2.63 -4.51
N ILE A 40 6.63 -3.56 -5.05
CA ILE A 40 8.09 -3.55 -4.87
C ILE A 40 8.81 -3.38 -6.21
N ILE A 41 9.73 -2.42 -6.28
CA ILE A 41 10.64 -2.22 -7.40
C ILE A 41 12.05 -2.58 -6.93
N GLY A 42 12.64 -3.62 -7.53
CA GLY A 42 13.92 -4.19 -7.09
C GLY A 42 13.72 -5.32 -6.08
N CYS A 43 13.56 -6.53 -6.60
CA CYS A 43 13.29 -7.77 -5.86
C CYS A 43 14.58 -8.48 -5.42
N GLY A 44 15.66 -7.73 -5.19
CA GLY A 44 16.90 -8.26 -4.63
C GLY A 44 16.82 -8.53 -3.13
N ASN A 45 17.94 -8.97 -2.54
CA ASN A 45 18.00 -9.35 -1.13
C ASN A 45 17.52 -8.24 -0.20
N ARG A 46 17.92 -6.98 -0.46
CA ARG A 46 17.54 -5.85 0.39
C ARG A 46 16.05 -5.54 0.31
N GLY A 47 15.52 -5.36 -0.91
CA GLY A 47 14.10 -5.10 -1.12
C GLY A 47 13.22 -6.22 -0.56
N THR A 48 13.61 -7.47 -0.80
CA THR A 48 12.94 -8.67 -0.26
C THR A 48 12.92 -8.68 1.26
N ALA A 49 14.03 -8.34 1.93
CA ALA A 49 14.09 -8.27 3.39
C ALA A 49 13.18 -7.16 3.93
N VAL A 50 13.28 -5.94 3.38
CA VAL A 50 12.51 -4.78 3.85
C VAL A 50 11.01 -4.99 3.66
N ILE A 51 10.55 -5.44 2.48
CA ILE A 51 9.12 -5.66 2.28
C ILE A 51 8.59 -6.81 3.14
N SER A 52 9.41 -7.83 3.39
CA SER A 52 9.03 -8.92 4.30
C SER A 52 8.80 -8.38 5.71
N ASP A 53 9.69 -7.51 6.20
CA ASP A 53 9.56 -6.92 7.52
C ASP A 53 8.34 -5.99 7.59
N MET A 54 8.08 -5.19 6.54
CA MET A 54 6.86 -4.37 6.46
C MET A 54 5.60 -5.21 6.55
N VAL A 55 5.51 -6.30 5.78
CA VAL A 55 4.33 -7.18 5.75
C VAL A 55 4.17 -7.95 7.06
N ASN A 56 5.26 -8.35 7.72
CA ASN A 56 5.18 -9.07 9.00
C ASN A 56 4.76 -8.20 10.18
N HIS A 57 4.99 -6.88 10.12
CA HIS A 57 4.77 -5.97 11.25
C HIS A 57 3.69 -4.92 11.00
N THR A 58 2.99 -4.98 9.86
CA THR A 58 1.90 -4.07 9.52
C THR A 58 0.76 -4.83 8.85
N SER A 59 -0.32 -4.14 8.50
CA SER A 59 -1.40 -4.70 7.68
C SER A 59 -1.10 -4.68 6.17
N ALA A 60 0.11 -4.28 5.74
CA ALA A 60 0.47 -4.23 4.34
C ALA A 60 0.54 -5.63 3.70
N ARG A 61 0.27 -5.69 2.40
CA ARG A 61 0.40 -6.91 1.59
C ARG A 61 1.13 -6.62 0.29
N ILE A 62 1.84 -7.60 -0.23
CA ILE A 62 2.58 -7.46 -1.49
C ILE A 62 1.61 -7.69 -2.63
N PHE A 63 1.29 -6.62 -3.38
CA PHE A 63 0.31 -6.66 -4.46
C PHE A 63 0.94 -6.83 -5.83
N ALA A 64 2.08 -6.18 -6.07
CA ALA A 64 2.79 -6.20 -7.35
C ALA A 64 4.31 -6.22 -7.13
N MET A 65 5.04 -6.76 -8.10
CA MET A 65 6.49 -6.82 -8.06
C MET A 65 7.10 -6.51 -9.44
N ALA A 66 8.17 -5.72 -9.43
CA ALA A 66 8.89 -5.28 -10.62
C ALA A 66 10.39 -5.46 -10.43
N ASP A 67 11.07 -5.99 -11.45
CA ASP A 67 12.53 -6.06 -11.50
C ASP A 67 13.02 -6.04 -12.94
N LEU A 68 14.26 -5.56 -13.14
CA LEU A 68 14.95 -5.65 -14.42
C LEU A 68 15.24 -7.11 -14.79
N PHE A 69 15.55 -7.93 -13.79
CA PHE A 69 16.02 -9.30 -13.96
C PHE A 69 14.97 -10.34 -13.59
N GLY A 70 14.60 -11.19 -14.54
CA GLY A 70 13.58 -12.24 -14.34
C GLY A 70 13.90 -13.20 -13.19
N TYR A 71 15.18 -13.56 -13.01
CA TYR A 71 15.58 -14.47 -11.94
C TYR A 71 15.34 -13.90 -10.54
N GLN A 72 15.39 -12.58 -10.37
CA GLN A 72 15.07 -11.92 -9.09
C GLN A 72 13.58 -12.08 -8.77
N LEU A 73 12.72 -11.94 -9.78
CA LEU A 73 11.28 -12.16 -9.65
C LEU A 73 10.99 -13.64 -9.32
N GLU A 74 11.61 -14.57 -10.05
CA GLU A 74 11.45 -16.01 -9.83
C GLU A 74 11.87 -16.44 -8.42
N ASN A 75 12.99 -15.90 -7.92
CA ASN A 75 13.50 -16.19 -6.59
C ASN A 75 12.66 -15.57 -5.47
N ALA A 76 12.18 -14.34 -5.65
CA ALA A 76 11.44 -13.61 -4.62
C ALA A 76 9.96 -14.03 -4.53
N ARG A 77 9.34 -14.42 -5.65
CA ARG A 77 7.89 -14.70 -5.74
C ARG A 77 7.40 -15.77 -4.75
N PRO A 78 8.06 -16.92 -4.56
CA PRO A 78 7.61 -17.92 -3.58
C PRO A 78 7.51 -17.32 -2.17
N ARG A 79 8.55 -16.60 -1.73
CA ARG A 79 8.58 -15.94 -0.43
C ARG A 79 7.47 -14.89 -0.28
N PHE A 80 7.23 -14.07 -1.30
CA PHE A 80 6.18 -13.06 -1.25
C PHE A 80 4.78 -13.68 -1.17
N ASN A 81 4.55 -14.75 -1.92
CA ASN A 81 3.30 -15.50 -1.87
C ASN A 81 3.09 -16.15 -0.50
N ASP A 82 4.12 -16.76 0.08
CA ASP A 82 4.03 -17.37 1.41
C ASP A 82 3.73 -16.34 2.50
N LEU A 83 4.36 -15.15 2.42
CA LEU A 83 4.09 -14.04 3.35
C LEU A 83 2.65 -13.52 3.23
N ASN A 84 2.16 -13.33 2.00
CA ASN A 84 0.78 -12.91 1.80
C ASN A 84 -0.19 -13.95 2.36
N LEU A 85 0.01 -15.24 2.06
CA LEU A 85 -0.87 -16.32 2.53
C LEU A 85 -0.86 -16.46 4.05
N LYS A 86 0.30 -16.25 4.70
CA LYS A 86 0.43 -16.27 6.16
C LYS A 86 -0.39 -15.16 6.83
N ASN A 87 -0.65 -14.06 6.13
CA ASN A 87 -1.39 -12.90 6.62
C ASN A 87 -2.80 -12.80 5.98
N ASP A 88 -3.42 -13.94 5.67
CA ASP A 88 -4.77 -14.04 5.07
C ASP A 88 -4.94 -13.28 3.73
N GLY A 89 -3.82 -13.01 3.05
CA GLY A 89 -3.77 -12.40 1.73
C GLY A 89 -3.80 -13.41 0.59
N ALA A 90 -3.82 -12.90 -0.64
CA ALA A 90 -3.75 -13.71 -1.86
C ALA A 90 -2.31 -13.74 -2.41
N LYS A 91 -2.00 -14.78 -3.19
CA LYS A 91 -0.79 -14.80 -4.01
C LYS A 91 -0.79 -13.61 -4.98
N ILE A 92 0.40 -13.13 -5.34
CA ILE A 92 0.57 -12.10 -6.37
C ILE A 92 0.08 -12.68 -7.70
N ASP A 93 -0.88 -12.00 -8.32
CA ASP A 93 -1.40 -12.38 -9.63
C ASP A 93 -0.31 -12.26 -10.69
N SER A 94 -0.25 -13.20 -11.63
CA SER A 94 0.79 -13.22 -12.68
C SER A 94 0.80 -11.94 -13.53
N SER A 95 -0.34 -11.25 -13.67
CA SER A 95 -0.47 -9.95 -14.36
C SER A 95 0.15 -8.78 -13.58
N LYS A 96 0.55 -9.00 -12.32
CA LYS A 96 1.16 -8.01 -11.41
C LYS A 96 2.66 -8.23 -11.23
N ILE A 97 3.26 -9.01 -12.11
CA ILE A 97 4.69 -9.32 -12.14
C ILE A 97 5.26 -8.69 -13.40
N PHE A 98 6.00 -7.61 -13.23
CA PHE A 98 6.52 -6.79 -14.31
C PHE A 98 8.02 -7.01 -14.47
N ARG A 99 8.50 -7.18 -15.70
CA ARG A 99 9.91 -7.48 -15.99
C ARG A 99 10.48 -6.52 -17.03
N GLY A 100 11.70 -6.07 -16.79
CA GLY A 100 12.49 -5.30 -17.76
C GLY A 100 12.70 -3.84 -17.34
N SER A 101 13.30 -3.06 -18.23
CA SER A 101 13.72 -1.68 -17.92
C SER A 101 12.58 -0.71 -17.62
N ARG A 102 11.36 -1.02 -18.07
CA ARG A 102 10.15 -0.20 -17.83
C ARG A 102 9.18 -0.82 -16.83
N ALA A 103 9.53 -1.95 -16.21
CA ALA A 103 8.67 -2.66 -15.27
C ALA A 103 8.19 -1.79 -14.10
N TYR A 104 9.03 -0.86 -13.65
CA TYR A 104 8.68 0.07 -12.57
C TYR A 104 7.50 0.99 -12.96
N LEU A 105 7.43 1.45 -14.21
CA LEU A 105 6.33 2.28 -14.72
C LEU A 105 5.04 1.49 -14.81
N GLU A 106 5.11 0.24 -15.26
CA GLU A 106 3.94 -0.64 -15.32
C GLU A 106 3.36 -0.89 -13.92
N LEU A 107 4.23 -1.16 -12.93
CA LEU A 107 3.85 -1.33 -11.54
C LEU A 107 3.24 -0.04 -10.94
N ILE A 108 3.89 1.10 -11.15
CA ILE A 108 3.44 2.39 -10.60
C ILE A 108 2.12 2.83 -11.24
N ASN A 109 1.87 2.52 -12.50
CA ASN A 109 0.62 2.89 -13.17
C ASN A 109 -0.56 1.96 -12.86
N ASP A 110 -0.33 0.88 -12.10
CA ASP A 110 -1.40 0.01 -11.65
C ASP A 110 -2.27 0.74 -10.59
N PRO A 111 -3.58 0.96 -10.83
CA PRO A 111 -4.46 1.60 -9.86
C PRO A 111 -4.66 0.76 -8.59
N GLY A 112 -4.27 -0.52 -8.63
CA GLY A 112 -4.26 -1.41 -7.49
C GLY A 112 -3.10 -1.22 -6.52
N VAL A 113 -2.04 -0.50 -6.90
CA VAL A 113 -0.91 -0.19 -6.02
C VAL A 113 -1.21 1.07 -5.21
N ASP A 114 -1.11 0.99 -3.88
CA ASP A 114 -1.33 2.14 -2.98
C ASP A 114 0.01 2.83 -2.63
N ALA A 115 1.06 2.02 -2.43
CA ALA A 115 2.37 2.47 -2.02
C ALA A 115 3.47 1.59 -2.64
N VAL A 116 4.68 2.13 -2.78
CA VAL A 116 5.79 1.47 -3.47
C VAL A 116 7.05 1.47 -2.61
N LEU A 117 7.69 0.31 -2.50
CA LEU A 117 9.07 0.17 -2.04
C LEU A 117 10.02 0.25 -3.23
N VAL A 118 10.84 1.30 -3.29
CA VAL A 118 11.95 1.44 -4.25
C VAL A 118 13.22 0.90 -3.58
N SER A 119 13.72 -0.23 -4.08
CA SER A 119 14.96 -0.89 -3.63
C SER A 119 15.85 -1.31 -4.80
N SER A 120 15.83 -0.52 -5.88
CA SER A 120 16.74 -0.64 -7.02
C SER A 120 18.13 -0.06 -6.70
N PRO A 121 19.10 -0.04 -7.62
CA PRO A 121 20.35 0.69 -7.41
C PRO A 121 20.11 2.20 -7.21
N ALA A 122 20.87 2.82 -6.29
CA ALA A 122 20.62 4.19 -5.83
C ALA A 122 20.59 5.26 -6.94
N TYR A 123 21.28 5.06 -8.06
CA TYR A 123 21.26 6.00 -9.18
C TYR A 123 19.91 6.09 -9.89
N THR A 124 19.01 5.12 -9.71
CA THR A 124 17.65 5.17 -10.27
C THR A 124 16.61 5.69 -9.28
N HIS A 125 16.98 5.89 -8.01
CA HIS A 125 16.04 6.27 -6.96
C HIS A 125 15.33 7.59 -7.26
N PRO A 126 16.00 8.68 -7.70
CA PRO A 126 15.33 9.94 -7.97
C PRO A 126 14.22 9.80 -9.01
N ASP A 127 14.51 9.18 -10.16
CA ASP A 127 13.56 9.02 -11.25
C ASP A 127 12.40 8.10 -10.89
N PHE A 128 12.67 7.01 -10.16
CA PHE A 128 11.63 6.06 -9.76
C PHE A 128 10.73 6.64 -8.67
N LEU A 129 11.29 7.43 -7.76
CA LEU A 129 10.55 8.14 -6.72
C LEU A 129 9.67 9.21 -7.33
N GLU A 130 10.22 10.07 -8.19
CA GLU A 130 9.46 11.11 -8.90
C GLU A 130 8.30 10.50 -9.70
N ALA A 131 8.56 9.48 -10.51
CA ALA A 131 7.51 8.79 -11.26
C ALA A 131 6.42 8.18 -10.35
N ALA A 132 6.79 7.63 -9.19
CA ALA A 132 5.83 7.08 -8.25
C ALA A 132 4.96 8.16 -7.60
N VAL A 133 5.57 9.29 -7.20
CA VAL A 133 4.86 10.44 -6.62
C VAL A 133 3.93 11.07 -7.65
N ASP A 134 4.39 11.28 -8.88
CA ASP A 134 3.58 11.83 -9.99
C ASP A 134 2.36 10.97 -10.31
N SER A 135 2.50 9.64 -10.21
CA SER A 135 1.38 8.69 -10.34
C SER A 135 0.53 8.55 -9.07
N GLY A 136 0.74 9.40 -8.07
CA GLY A 136 -0.04 9.48 -6.84
C GLY A 136 0.19 8.33 -5.86
N LYS A 137 1.35 7.68 -5.91
CA LYS A 137 1.70 6.57 -5.01
C LYS A 137 2.47 7.07 -3.79
N HIS A 138 2.22 6.49 -2.62
CA HIS A 138 3.12 6.68 -1.48
C HIS A 138 4.44 5.94 -1.72
N VAL A 139 5.57 6.48 -1.27
CA VAL A 139 6.88 5.91 -1.57
C VAL A 139 7.68 5.68 -0.29
N TYR A 140 8.20 4.47 -0.15
CA TYR A 140 9.37 4.18 0.67
C TYR A 140 10.56 3.97 -0.26
N CYS A 141 11.60 4.77 -0.12
CA CYS A 141 12.82 4.65 -0.92
C CYS A 141 13.98 4.21 -0.04
N GLU A 142 14.72 3.19 -0.47
CA GLU A 142 15.93 2.75 0.23
C GLU A 142 17.03 3.81 0.21
N LYS A 143 17.94 3.70 1.18
CA LYS A 143 19.07 4.61 1.29
C LYS A 143 20.23 4.16 0.39
N PRO A 144 21.03 5.11 -0.15
CA PRO A 144 20.76 6.56 -0.17
C PRO A 144 19.66 6.92 -1.17
N VAL A 145 18.93 8.02 -0.94
CA VAL A 145 17.83 8.48 -1.83
C VAL A 145 18.33 8.93 -3.22
N ALA A 146 19.59 9.32 -3.32
CA ALA A 146 20.28 9.64 -4.57
C ALA A 146 21.80 9.48 -4.38
N PRO A 147 22.58 9.29 -5.47
CA PRO A 147 24.04 9.22 -5.40
C PRO A 147 24.71 10.61 -5.39
N ASP A 148 23.97 11.68 -5.69
CA ASP A 148 24.50 13.04 -5.79
C ASP A 148 23.53 14.10 -5.24
N VAL A 149 24.02 15.34 -5.14
CA VAL A 149 23.25 16.48 -4.63
C VAL A 149 22.09 16.87 -5.55
N ALA A 150 22.22 16.64 -6.86
CA ALA A 150 21.19 17.01 -7.83
C ALA A 150 19.96 16.12 -7.67
N GLY A 151 20.14 14.80 -7.59
CA GLY A 151 19.09 13.83 -7.33
C GLY A 151 18.46 14.01 -5.95
N CYS A 152 19.25 14.33 -4.92
CA CYS A 152 18.69 14.70 -3.61
C CYS A 152 17.76 15.92 -3.69
N LYS A 153 18.07 16.92 -4.53
CA LYS A 153 17.20 18.09 -4.75
C LYS A 153 15.97 17.77 -5.60
N GLN A 154 16.06 16.80 -6.51
CA GLN A 154 14.94 16.34 -7.33
C GLN A 154 13.82 15.77 -6.45
N VAL A 155 14.15 14.92 -5.49
CA VAL A 155 13.15 14.20 -4.66
C VAL A 155 12.46 15.03 -3.57
N ILE A 156 12.85 16.30 -3.36
CA ILE A 156 12.31 17.17 -2.30
C ILE A 156 11.24 18.14 -2.83
N ARG A 157 11.15 18.32 -4.15
CA ARG A 157 10.29 19.33 -4.78
C ARG A 157 8.82 18.93 -4.77
#